data_AF-A0A478FUF1-F1
#
_entry.id   AF-A0A478FUF1-F1
#
_cell.length_a   1.000
_cell.length_b   1.000
_cell.length_c   1.000
_cell.angle_alpha   90.00
_cell.angle_beta   90.00
_cell.angle_gamma   90.00
#
_symmetry.space_group_name_H-M   'P 1'
#
loop_
_entity.id
_entity.type
_entity.pdbx_description
1 polymer ?
#
loop_
_entity_poly.entity_id
_entity_poly.type
_entity_poly.pdbx_seq_one_letter_code
_entity_poly.pdbx_strand_id
1 'polypeptide(L)'
;MSTQAIGAAAAGAAVIGGGGTLAAYAAGAFDAKWEGATFEEYAKSLGNLKYIGETGDSILVTPPDKTKITTRMQDSGKGTEYKNSIKSNWNYMKKDDVNSEQDKAKRPEDQDLFPSGTWSKENEIADWISVWCGAIRNKKVKVKRTKDNKVEWRTEFFETNNSWKAFEAVCLEAKDPISAG
;
A
#
# COMPACT_ATOMS: atom_id res chain seq x y z
N MET A 1 70.86 15.57 -3.24
CA MET A 1 69.75 15.33 -2.31
C MET A 1 68.89 16.58 -2.32
N SER A 2 67.67 16.48 -2.85
CA SER A 2 66.73 17.60 -3.00
C SER A 2 65.39 17.18 -2.43
N THR A 3 64.82 18.11 -1.69
CA THR A 3 63.67 18.03 -0.78
C THR A 3 62.38 17.55 -1.44
N GLN A 4 61.66 16.73 -0.67
CA GLN A 4 60.35 16.15 -0.96
C GLN A 4 59.30 17.26 -1.13
N ALA A 5 58.70 17.34 -2.32
CA ALA A 5 57.43 18.04 -2.51
C ALA A 5 56.30 17.08 -2.11
N ILE A 6 55.85 17.24 -0.87
CA ILE A 6 54.61 16.67 -0.36
C ILE A 6 53.48 17.31 -1.17
N GLY A 7 52.90 16.54 -2.09
CA GLY A 7 51.68 16.91 -2.79
C GLY A 7 50.55 17.04 -1.77
N ALA A 8 50.16 18.27 -1.50
CA ALA A 8 49.07 18.61 -0.60
C ALA A 8 47.79 17.89 -1.05
N ALA A 9 47.28 17.04 -0.16
CA ALA A 9 45.93 16.54 -0.20
C ALA A 9 44.96 17.72 -0.20
N ALA A 10 44.41 18.05 -1.37
CA ALA A 10 43.16 18.81 -1.44
C ALA A 10 42.03 17.87 -1.03
N ALA A 11 41.84 17.74 0.28
CA ALA A 11 40.62 17.26 0.88
C ALA A 11 39.49 18.22 0.48
N GLY A 12 38.86 17.93 -0.64
CA GLY A 12 37.76 18.70 -1.23
C GLY A 12 36.56 17.81 -1.49
N ALA A 13 36.10 17.08 -0.47
CA ALA A 13 34.78 16.47 -0.46
C ALA A 13 34.24 16.49 0.98
N ALA A 14 33.96 17.70 1.46
CA ALA A 14 33.00 17.87 2.53
C ALA A 14 31.61 17.54 1.97
N VAL A 15 31.25 16.27 2.01
CA VAL A 15 29.84 15.85 2.04
C VAL A 15 29.62 15.22 3.41
N ILE A 16 29.45 16.09 4.39
CA ILE A 16 28.82 15.74 5.65
C ILE A 16 27.33 15.66 5.35
N GLY A 17 26.78 14.44 5.35
CA GLY A 17 25.34 14.24 5.19
C GLY A 17 24.91 12.83 4.79
N GLY A 18 25.30 11.81 5.55
CA GLY A 18 24.58 10.53 5.65
C GLY A 18 24.62 9.56 4.46
N GLY A 19 25.23 8.39 4.65
CA GLY A 19 24.97 7.20 3.85
C GLY A 19 26.20 6.66 3.13
N GLY A 20 26.84 5.65 3.71
CA GLY A 20 28.11 5.10 3.27
C GLY A 20 28.17 4.55 1.83
N THR A 21 29.44 4.39 1.43
CA THR A 21 30.00 3.44 0.45
C THR A 21 29.96 3.76 -1.04
N LEU A 22 31.12 4.23 -1.49
CA LEU A 22 31.69 4.16 -2.83
C LEU A 22 31.46 2.77 -3.47
N ALA A 23 30.64 2.69 -4.51
CA ALA A 23 30.49 1.49 -5.33
C ALA A 23 31.55 1.48 -6.44
N ALA A 24 32.68 0.80 -6.20
CA ALA A 24 33.47 0.23 -7.28
C ALA A 24 32.84 -1.13 -7.61
N TYR A 25 32.02 -1.20 -8.67
CA TYR A 25 31.35 -2.45 -9.06
C TYR A 25 32.05 -3.08 -10.26
N ALA A 26 32.76 -4.18 -9.98
CA ALA A 26 33.18 -5.16 -10.96
C ALA A 26 31.95 -5.79 -11.62
N ALA A 27 31.96 -5.87 -12.95
CA ALA A 27 30.94 -6.54 -13.74
C ALA A 27 31.00 -8.05 -13.50
N GLY A 28 29.93 -8.63 -12.93
CA GLY A 28 29.77 -10.08 -12.82
C GLY A 28 28.75 -10.49 -11.75
N ALA A 29 27.56 -10.92 -12.18
CA ALA A 29 26.58 -11.69 -11.41
C ALA A 29 26.09 -11.05 -10.09
N PHE A 30 25.16 -10.09 -10.19
CA PHE A 30 24.31 -9.70 -9.06
C PHE A 30 22.98 -10.42 -9.17
N ASP A 31 22.72 -11.37 -8.27
CA ASP A 31 21.34 -11.78 -7.98
C ASP A 31 20.50 -10.53 -7.78
N ALA A 32 19.47 -10.36 -8.63
CA ALA A 32 18.59 -9.19 -8.58
C ALA A 32 17.93 -9.13 -7.19
N LYS A 33 18.35 -8.16 -6.39
CA LYS A 33 17.82 -7.92 -5.04
C LYS A 33 16.36 -7.48 -5.14
N TRP A 34 15.56 -7.83 -4.15
CA TRP A 34 14.20 -7.31 -4.02
C TRP A 34 14.22 -5.80 -3.74
N GLU A 35 13.57 -5.05 -4.62
CA GLU A 35 13.37 -3.61 -4.63
C GLU A 35 12.02 -3.23 -4.00
N GLY A 36 11.93 -1.96 -3.60
CA GLY A 36 10.72 -1.39 -3.01
C GLY A 36 9.62 -1.17 -4.05
N ALA A 37 8.42 -1.64 -3.75
CA ALA A 37 7.19 -1.34 -4.49
C ALA A 37 6.02 -1.13 -3.52
N THR A 38 4.98 -0.45 -3.97
CA THR A 38 3.77 -0.22 -3.17
C THR A 38 2.75 -1.33 -3.31
N PHE A 39 1.79 -1.38 -2.39
CA PHE A 39 0.63 -2.25 -2.51
C PHE A 39 -0.19 -1.93 -3.77
N GLU A 40 -0.36 -0.66 -4.12
CA GLU A 40 -1.07 -0.27 -5.35
C GLU A 40 -0.34 -0.76 -6.62
N GLU A 41 0.99 -0.69 -6.65
CA GLU A 41 1.77 -1.22 -7.78
C GLU A 41 1.59 -2.73 -7.95
N TYR A 42 1.57 -3.48 -6.82
CA TYR A 42 1.29 -4.91 -6.87
C TYR A 42 -0.15 -5.19 -7.33
N ALA A 43 -1.14 -4.49 -6.77
CA ALA A 43 -2.55 -4.62 -7.19
C ALA A 43 -2.74 -4.34 -8.68
N LYS A 44 -2.08 -3.31 -9.23
CA LYS A 44 -2.07 -3.02 -10.68
C LYS A 44 -1.46 -4.16 -11.49
N SER A 45 -0.43 -4.83 -10.98
CA SER A 45 0.22 -5.95 -11.66
C SER A 45 -0.67 -7.18 -11.82
N LEU A 46 -1.68 -7.34 -10.94
CA LEU A 46 -2.65 -8.43 -11.04
C LEU A 46 -3.67 -8.20 -12.17
N GLY A 47 -3.92 -6.94 -12.54
CA GLY A 47 -4.73 -6.56 -13.71
C GLY A 47 -6.23 -6.84 -13.60
N ASN A 48 -6.69 -7.43 -12.49
CA ASN A 48 -8.08 -7.86 -12.29
C ASN A 48 -8.74 -7.20 -11.06
N LEU A 49 -8.11 -6.20 -10.45
CA LEU A 49 -8.61 -5.49 -9.27
C LEU A 49 -8.89 -4.01 -9.59
N LYS A 50 -9.89 -3.44 -8.92
CA LYS A 50 -10.23 -2.00 -8.93
C LYS A 50 -10.53 -1.53 -7.51
N TYR A 51 -10.54 -0.22 -7.26
CA TYR A 51 -11.04 0.28 -5.98
C TYR A 51 -12.55 0.10 -5.86
N ILE A 52 -13.03 -0.14 -4.64
CA ILE A 52 -14.47 -0.25 -4.38
C ILE A 52 -15.19 1.00 -4.88
N GLY A 53 -16.25 0.79 -5.66
CA GLY A 53 -17.07 1.89 -6.19
C GLY A 53 -16.41 2.64 -7.36
N GLU A 54 -15.31 2.13 -7.93
CA GLU A 54 -14.89 2.52 -9.27
C GLU A 54 -15.80 1.88 -10.33
N THR A 55 -16.23 2.68 -11.30
CA THR A 55 -17.04 2.27 -12.44
C THR A 55 -16.20 2.26 -13.72
N GLY A 56 -16.55 1.38 -14.66
CA GLY A 56 -15.85 1.24 -15.93
C GLY A 56 -14.54 0.45 -15.85
N ASP A 57 -13.69 0.64 -16.85
CA ASP A 57 -12.43 -0.10 -17.02
C ASP A 57 -11.23 0.50 -16.27
N SER A 58 -11.42 1.63 -15.59
CA SER A 58 -10.39 2.34 -14.84
C SER A 58 -9.84 1.47 -13.71
N ILE A 59 -8.51 1.38 -13.62
CA ILE A 59 -7.81 0.58 -12.60
C ILE A 59 -7.15 1.52 -11.60
N LEU A 60 -7.61 1.46 -10.35
CA LEU A 60 -6.88 1.97 -9.19
C LEU A 60 -6.47 3.44 -9.35
N VAL A 61 -7.41 4.28 -9.78
CA VAL A 61 -7.17 5.70 -10.07
C VAL A 61 -7.32 6.50 -8.78
N THR A 62 -8.46 6.35 -8.11
CA THR A 62 -8.76 7.09 -6.88
C THR A 62 -9.23 6.12 -5.81
N PRO A 63 -8.56 6.09 -4.64
CA PRO A 63 -8.99 5.28 -3.50
C PRO A 63 -10.44 5.57 -3.13
N PRO A 64 -11.14 4.61 -2.52
CA PRO A 64 -12.53 4.80 -2.18
C PRO A 64 -12.67 5.95 -1.17
N ASP A 65 -13.54 6.91 -1.51
CA ASP A 65 -13.97 7.94 -0.58
C ASP A 65 -15.00 7.39 0.42
N LYS A 66 -15.30 8.17 1.45
CA LYS A 66 -16.31 7.83 2.45
C LYS A 66 -17.65 7.43 1.83
N THR A 67 -18.11 8.13 0.78
CA THR A 67 -19.40 7.88 0.13
C THR A 67 -19.43 6.50 -0.53
N LYS A 68 -18.35 6.13 -1.24
CA LYS A 68 -18.21 4.80 -1.85
C LYS A 68 -18.20 3.69 -0.81
N ILE A 69 -17.48 3.88 0.30
CA ILE A 69 -17.45 2.91 1.40
C ILE A 69 -18.83 2.76 2.05
N THR A 70 -19.50 3.87 2.37
CA THR A 70 -20.86 3.88 2.94
C THR A 70 -21.84 3.18 2.01
N THR A 71 -21.80 3.50 0.71
CA THR A 71 -22.65 2.87 -0.31
C THR A 71 -22.42 1.37 -0.35
N ARG A 72 -21.16 0.92 -0.34
CA ARG A 72 -20.84 -0.50 -0.34
C ARG A 72 -21.33 -1.22 0.92
N MET A 73 -21.28 -0.59 2.09
CA MET A 73 -21.83 -1.16 3.33
C MET A 73 -23.36 -1.28 3.31
N GLN A 74 -24.05 -0.44 2.54
CA GLN A 74 -25.51 -0.40 2.47
C GLN A 74 -26.09 -1.16 1.28
N ASP A 75 -25.21 -1.70 0.43
CA ASP A 75 -25.61 -2.55 -0.68
C ASP A 75 -26.43 -3.74 -0.18
N SER A 76 -27.66 -3.87 -0.68
CA SER A 76 -28.62 -4.89 -0.22
C SER A 76 -28.19 -6.34 -0.49
N GLY A 77 -27.26 -6.56 -1.43
CA GLY A 77 -26.75 -7.89 -1.76
C GLY A 77 -25.40 -8.19 -1.11
N LYS A 78 -24.46 -7.24 -1.17
CA LYS A 78 -23.05 -7.42 -0.78
C LYS A 78 -22.65 -6.66 0.49
N GLY A 79 -23.52 -5.81 1.04
CA GLY A 79 -23.21 -4.95 2.18
C GLY A 79 -22.90 -5.72 3.46
N THR A 80 -23.66 -6.79 3.75
CA THR A 80 -23.40 -7.66 4.91
C THR A 80 -22.05 -8.36 4.81
N GLU A 81 -21.71 -8.90 3.65
CA GLU A 81 -20.42 -9.54 3.39
C GLU A 81 -19.27 -8.54 3.55
N TYR A 82 -19.47 -7.32 3.02
CA TYR A 82 -18.48 -6.27 3.14
C TYR A 82 -18.27 -5.82 4.60
N LYS A 83 -19.34 -5.65 5.38
CA LYS A 83 -19.24 -5.37 6.83
C LYS A 83 -18.49 -6.49 7.56
N ASN A 84 -18.73 -7.75 7.21
CA ASN A 84 -18.01 -8.88 7.78
C ASN A 84 -16.52 -8.90 7.39
N SER A 85 -16.20 -8.51 6.14
CA SER A 85 -14.81 -8.31 5.69
C SER A 85 -14.11 -7.24 6.52
N ILE A 86 -14.76 -6.10 6.75
CA ILE A 86 -14.24 -5.02 7.61
C ILE A 86 -13.99 -5.55 9.03
N LYS A 87 -14.97 -6.22 9.64
CA LYS A 87 -14.84 -6.80 11.00
C LYS A 87 -13.63 -7.73 11.10
N SER A 88 -13.49 -8.63 10.12
CA SER A 88 -12.44 -9.65 10.11
C SER A 88 -11.04 -9.06 9.92
N ASN A 89 -10.94 -7.89 9.28
CA ASN A 89 -9.68 -7.24 8.96
C ASN A 89 -9.36 -6.01 9.83
N TRP A 90 -10.26 -5.64 10.76
CA TRP A 90 -10.17 -4.39 11.52
C TRP A 90 -8.85 -4.23 12.29
N ASN A 91 -8.36 -5.32 12.88
CA ASN A 91 -7.10 -5.34 13.65
C ASN A 91 -5.84 -5.17 12.77
N TYR A 92 -5.98 -5.35 11.46
CA TYR A 92 -4.90 -5.19 10.49
C TYR A 92 -4.87 -3.81 9.84
N MET A 93 -5.90 -2.99 10.07
CA MET A 93 -6.02 -1.62 9.58
C MET A 93 -5.41 -0.62 10.58
N LYS A 94 -4.11 -0.67 10.85
CA LYS A 94 -3.53 -0.01 12.03
C LYS A 94 -3.45 1.52 11.87
N LYS A 95 -3.49 2.25 12.99
CA LYS A 95 -3.22 3.71 13.02
C LYS A 95 -1.84 4.04 12.43
N ASP A 96 -0.85 3.18 12.68
CA ASP A 96 0.53 3.36 12.19
C ASP A 96 0.67 3.24 10.67
N ASP A 97 -0.34 2.74 9.96
CA ASP A 97 -0.35 2.75 8.50
C ASP A 97 -0.69 4.14 7.92
N VAL A 98 -1.05 5.11 8.78
CA VAL A 98 -1.47 6.46 8.41
C VAL A 98 -0.49 7.48 9.00
N ASN A 99 -0.13 8.50 8.21
CA ASN A 99 0.97 9.41 8.56
C ASN A 99 0.56 10.57 9.48
N SER A 100 -0.67 11.08 9.37
CA SER A 100 -1.13 12.26 10.13
C SER A 100 -1.83 11.85 11.43
N GLU A 101 -1.49 12.49 12.54
CA GLU A 101 -2.17 12.28 13.83
C GLU A 101 -3.67 12.61 13.76
N GLN A 102 -4.06 13.62 12.97
CA GLN A 102 -5.46 13.95 12.72
C GLN A 102 -6.20 12.80 12.05
N ASP A 103 -5.54 12.13 11.12
CA ASP A 103 -6.11 11.01 10.40
C ASP A 103 -6.13 9.74 11.26
N LYS A 104 -5.10 9.52 12.10
CA LYS A 104 -5.08 8.43 13.10
C LYS A 104 -6.23 8.56 14.10
N ALA A 105 -6.60 9.78 14.47
CA ALA A 105 -7.71 10.06 15.38
C ALA A 105 -9.08 9.65 14.80
N LYS A 106 -9.20 9.48 13.48
CA LYS A 106 -10.43 9.02 12.84
C LYS A 106 -10.73 7.54 13.07
N ARG A 107 -9.74 6.72 13.44
CA ARG A 107 -9.99 5.29 13.73
C ARG A 107 -10.90 5.18 14.96
N PRO A 108 -12.14 4.66 14.81
CA PRO A 108 -13.02 4.42 15.94
C PRO A 108 -12.40 3.40 16.89
N GLU A 109 -12.77 3.49 18.18
CA GLU A 109 -12.45 2.41 19.09
C GLU A 109 -13.11 1.10 18.64
N ASP A 110 -12.39 0.00 18.83
CA ASP A 110 -12.73 -1.35 18.36
C ASP A 110 -14.00 -1.93 19.03
N GLN A 111 -14.65 -1.17 19.91
CA GLN A 111 -15.85 -1.58 20.63
C GLN A 111 -17.07 -1.52 19.70
N ASP A 112 -17.62 -2.70 19.41
CA ASP A 112 -18.80 -2.98 18.59
C ASP A 112 -18.80 -2.32 17.20
N LEU A 113 -18.08 -2.94 16.27
CA LEU A 113 -18.15 -2.56 14.86
C LEU A 113 -19.53 -2.92 14.32
N PHE A 114 -20.26 -1.91 13.85
CA PHE A 114 -21.63 -2.00 13.33
C PHE A 114 -22.68 -2.43 14.38
N PRO A 115 -22.92 -1.60 15.42
CA PRO A 115 -24.05 -1.81 16.32
C PRO A 115 -25.35 -1.66 15.53
N SER A 116 -26.35 -2.46 15.86
CA SER A 116 -27.66 -2.42 15.23
C SER A 116 -28.30 -1.03 15.35
N GLY A 117 -28.67 -0.43 14.22
CA GLY A 117 -29.46 0.81 14.18
C GLY A 117 -28.67 2.13 14.22
N THR A 118 -27.33 2.10 14.14
CA THR A 118 -26.49 3.30 14.25
C THR A 118 -25.77 3.70 12.96
N TRP A 119 -26.44 4.53 12.15
CA TRP A 119 -25.86 5.17 10.95
C TRP A 119 -24.62 6.03 11.25
N SER A 120 -24.54 6.64 12.43
CA SER A 120 -23.38 7.45 12.84
C SER A 120 -22.10 6.63 12.84
N LYS A 121 -22.15 5.39 13.35
CA LYS A 121 -20.99 4.52 13.46
C LYS A 121 -20.50 4.04 12.09
N GLU A 122 -21.43 3.76 11.16
CA GLU A 122 -21.06 3.43 9.77
C GLU A 122 -20.29 4.58 9.12
N ASN A 123 -20.70 5.82 9.37
CA ASN A 123 -19.99 6.98 8.82
C ASN A 123 -18.59 7.18 9.38
N GLU A 124 -18.39 6.94 10.68
CA GLU A 124 -17.06 6.99 11.31
C GLU A 124 -16.15 5.88 10.75
N ILE A 125 -16.69 4.66 10.62
CA ILE A 125 -16.00 3.52 10.03
C ILE A 125 -15.62 3.82 8.57
N ALA A 126 -16.55 4.37 7.78
CA ALA A 126 -16.29 4.73 6.39
C ALA A 126 -15.22 5.83 6.25
N ASP A 127 -15.24 6.82 7.13
CA ASP A 127 -14.25 7.90 7.15
C ASP A 127 -12.84 7.34 7.44
N TRP A 128 -12.74 6.48 8.46
CA TRP A 128 -11.50 5.79 8.77
C TRP A 128 -11.00 4.91 7.61
N ILE A 129 -11.87 4.09 7.02
CA ILE A 129 -11.50 3.19 5.91
C ILE A 129 -11.00 4.01 4.72
N SER A 130 -11.67 5.11 4.36
CA SER A 130 -11.27 5.95 3.24
C SER A 130 -9.84 6.47 3.41
N VAL A 131 -9.55 7.02 4.59
CA VAL A 131 -8.22 7.52 4.96
C VAL A 131 -7.18 6.40 4.98
N TRP A 132 -7.51 5.26 5.58
CA TRP A 132 -6.61 4.12 5.66
C TRP A 132 -6.30 3.56 4.26
N CYS A 133 -7.29 3.38 3.39
CA CYS A 133 -7.10 2.97 2.00
C CYS A 133 -6.21 3.96 1.23
N GLY A 134 -6.39 5.26 1.45
CA GLY A 134 -5.57 6.31 0.85
C GLY A 134 -4.09 6.26 1.26
N ALA A 135 -3.81 5.84 2.49
CA ALA A 135 -2.46 5.73 3.04
C ALA A 135 -1.80 4.37 2.71
N ILE A 136 -2.48 3.26 3.01
CA ILE A 136 -1.93 1.90 2.92
C ILE A 136 -1.54 1.52 1.50
N ARG A 137 -2.24 2.05 0.48
CA ARG A 137 -1.92 1.81 -0.94
C ARG A 137 -0.48 2.19 -1.29
N ASN A 138 0.08 3.18 -0.59
CA ASN A 138 1.42 3.72 -0.79
C ASN A 138 2.49 3.04 0.09
N LYS A 139 2.11 2.04 0.90
CA LYS A 139 3.02 1.31 1.77
C LYS A 139 4.09 0.61 0.93
N LYS A 140 5.34 1.06 1.07
CA LYS A 140 6.49 0.50 0.34
C LYS A 140 7.02 -0.76 1.05
N VAL A 141 7.17 -1.83 0.30
CA VAL A 141 7.70 -3.12 0.75
C VAL A 141 8.69 -3.67 -0.28
N LYS A 142 9.69 -4.44 0.17
CA LYS A 142 10.71 -5.03 -0.72
C LYS A 142 10.19 -6.33 -1.35
N VAL A 143 9.53 -6.21 -2.50
CA VAL A 143 8.72 -7.29 -3.09
C VAL A 143 8.80 -7.37 -4.62
N LYS A 144 9.49 -6.43 -5.27
CA LYS A 144 9.60 -6.36 -6.72
C LYS A 144 11.05 -6.60 -7.13
N ARG A 145 11.33 -7.35 -8.19
CA ARG A 145 12.68 -7.40 -8.77
C ARG A 145 12.59 -7.50 -10.28
N THR A 146 13.65 -7.07 -10.96
CA THR A 146 13.77 -7.26 -12.41
C THR A 146 14.80 -8.34 -12.67
N LYS A 147 14.38 -9.45 -13.29
CA LYS A 147 15.24 -10.56 -13.69
C LYS A 147 14.96 -10.86 -15.17
N ASP A 148 15.99 -10.91 -16.00
CA ASP A 148 15.87 -11.20 -17.44
C ASP A 148 14.85 -10.32 -18.17
N ASN A 149 14.84 -9.01 -17.87
CA ASN A 149 13.87 -8.01 -18.36
C ASN A 149 12.40 -8.28 -18.00
N LYS A 150 12.14 -9.17 -17.04
CA LYS A 150 10.82 -9.46 -16.50
C LYS A 150 10.71 -8.96 -15.07
N VAL A 151 9.58 -8.37 -14.74
CA VAL A 151 9.25 -8.01 -13.37
C VAL A 151 8.74 -9.27 -12.65
N GLU A 152 9.40 -9.62 -11.56
CA GLU A 152 8.96 -10.67 -10.65
C GLU A 152 8.47 -10.05 -9.35
N TRP A 153 7.41 -10.64 -8.79
CA TRP A 153 6.82 -10.24 -7.52
C TRP A 153 6.99 -11.34 -6.48
N ARG A 154 7.26 -10.94 -5.25
CA ARG A 154 7.40 -11.83 -4.10
C ARG A 154 6.01 -12.22 -3.57
N THR A 155 5.32 -13.11 -4.27
CA THR A 155 3.90 -13.44 -3.99
C THR A 155 3.69 -14.00 -2.58
N GLU A 156 4.65 -14.75 -2.04
CA GLU A 156 4.56 -15.34 -0.70
C GLU A 156 4.50 -14.27 0.41
N PHE A 157 5.04 -13.08 0.14
CA PHE A 157 4.90 -11.94 1.04
C PHE A 157 3.43 -11.52 1.14
N PHE A 158 2.74 -11.39 0.00
CA PHE A 158 1.35 -10.93 -0.04
C PHE A 158 0.38 -11.99 0.52
N GLU A 159 0.68 -13.27 0.34
CA GLU A 159 -0.10 -14.38 0.91
C GLU A 159 -0.06 -14.44 2.44
N THR A 160 0.95 -13.84 3.08
CA THR A 160 1.13 -13.88 4.53
C THR A 160 1.01 -12.50 5.19
N ASN A 161 1.06 -11.42 4.41
CA ASN A 161 0.99 -10.07 4.94
C ASN A 161 -0.46 -9.65 5.25
N ASN A 162 -0.77 -9.53 6.54
CA ASN A 162 -2.12 -9.15 6.97
C ASN A 162 -2.55 -7.73 6.54
N SER A 163 -1.62 -6.77 6.42
CA SER A 163 -1.97 -5.43 5.92
C SER A 163 -2.35 -5.47 4.44
N TRP A 164 -1.67 -6.29 3.64
CA TRP A 164 -2.06 -6.52 2.25
C TRP A 164 -3.44 -7.18 2.17
N LYS A 165 -3.67 -8.26 2.91
CA LYS A 165 -4.98 -8.95 2.92
C LYS A 165 -6.12 -8.02 3.30
N ALA A 166 -5.90 -7.18 4.31
CA ALA A 166 -6.88 -6.16 4.70
C ALA A 166 -7.08 -5.12 3.58
N PHE A 167 -6.02 -4.70 2.90
CA PHE A 167 -6.12 -3.72 1.81
C PHE A 167 -6.90 -4.29 0.63
N GLU A 168 -6.56 -5.51 0.22
CA GLU A 168 -7.26 -6.24 -0.83
C GLU A 168 -8.73 -6.46 -0.49
N ALA A 169 -9.04 -6.91 0.73
CA ALA A 169 -10.40 -7.25 1.13
C ALA A 169 -11.32 -6.05 1.45
N VAL A 170 -10.74 -4.90 1.84
CA VAL A 170 -11.50 -3.74 2.31
C VAL A 170 -11.47 -2.57 1.32
N CYS A 171 -10.40 -2.42 0.53
CA CYS A 171 -10.28 -1.30 -0.39
C CYS A 171 -10.52 -1.69 -1.85
N LEU A 172 -10.32 -2.96 -2.20
CA LEU A 172 -10.36 -3.45 -3.57
C LEU A 172 -11.56 -4.36 -3.83
N GLU A 173 -11.91 -4.50 -5.09
CA GLU A 173 -12.83 -5.51 -5.57
C GLU A 173 -12.40 -6.04 -6.94
N ALA A 174 -12.88 -7.23 -7.28
CA ALA A 174 -12.65 -7.79 -8.60
C ALA A 174 -13.24 -6.87 -9.68
N LYS A 175 -12.51 -6.72 -10.78
CA LYS A 175 -13.06 -6.12 -11.99
C LYS A 175 -14.20 -7.01 -12.49
N ASP A 176 -15.33 -6.40 -12.84
CA ASP A 176 -16.42 -7.13 -13.47
C ASP A 176 -15.87 -7.77 -14.75
N PRO A 177 -16.06 -9.08 -14.98
CA PRO A 177 -15.68 -9.68 -16.24
C PRO A 177 -16.39 -8.91 -17.34
N ILE A 178 -15.63 -8.43 -18.32
CA ILE A 178 -16.18 -7.76 -19.50
C ILE A 178 -17.24 -8.71 -20.06
N SER A 179 -18.50 -8.39 -19.88
CA SER A 179 -19.58 -9.00 -20.65
C SER A 179 -19.28 -8.61 -22.09
N ALA A 180 -18.67 -9.53 -22.83
CA ALA A 180 -18.48 -9.41 -24.27
C ALA A 180 -19.89 -9.29 -24.89
N GLY A 181 -20.29 -8.03 -25.12
CA GLY A 181 -21.48 -7.67 -25.87
C GLY A 181 -21.18 -7.63 -27.36
#